data_AF-A0A8D9F670-F1
#
_entry.id   AF-A0A8D9F670-F1
#
_cell.length_a   1.000
_cell.length_b   1.000
_cell.length_c   1.000
_cell.angle_alpha   90.00
_cell.angle_beta   90.00
_cell.angle_gamma   90.00
#
_symmetry.space_group_name_H-M   'P 1'
#
loop_
_entity.id
_entity.type
_entity.pdbx_description
1 polymer ?
#
loop_
_entity_poly.entity_id
_entity_poly.type
_entity_poly.pdbx_seq_one_letter_code
_entity_poly.pdbx_strand_id
1 'polypeptide(L)'
;MAIGGFVRGDCIECPFHQWQFSGHDGKCVNIPYSGKVPDMARVKHWDSMEVNDFVFIWYHAEHEEPSWSPEPMEKITSGAWWYRIRVSHQLSYTGNKITSGAWW
;
A
#
# COMPACT_ATOMS: atom_id res chain seq x y z
N MET A 1 -3.60 -20.29 3.19
CA MET A 1 -4.08 -18.90 3.10
C MET A 1 -4.68 -18.52 4.44
N ALA A 2 -4.23 -17.42 5.03
CA ALA A 2 -4.65 -16.93 6.36
C ALA A 2 -5.07 -15.46 6.25
N ILE A 3 -5.95 -15.00 7.15
CA ILE A 3 -6.52 -13.64 7.19
C ILE A 3 -6.07 -12.96 8.48
N GLY A 4 -5.80 -11.65 8.43
CA GLY A 4 -5.52 -10.83 9.62
C GLY A 4 -4.05 -10.77 10.01
N GLY A 5 -3.19 -10.25 9.13
CA GLY A 5 -1.80 -9.93 9.48
C GLY A 5 -1.69 -8.81 10.51
N PHE A 6 -0.49 -8.64 11.08
CA PHE A 6 -0.21 -7.63 12.11
C PHE A 6 0.96 -6.74 11.73
N VAL A 7 0.90 -5.47 12.11
CA VAL A 7 2.08 -4.59 12.07
C VAL A 7 2.92 -4.84 13.33
N ARG A 8 4.22 -5.08 13.14
CA ARG A 8 5.23 -5.33 14.18
C ARG A 8 6.39 -4.37 13.95
N GLY A 9 6.45 -3.28 14.73
CA GLY A 9 7.37 -2.19 14.42
C GLY A 9 7.12 -1.68 13.00
N ASP A 10 8.17 -1.60 12.18
CA ASP A 10 8.10 -1.15 10.78
C ASP A 10 7.87 -2.30 9.78
N CYS A 11 7.39 -3.44 10.26
CA CYS A 11 7.19 -4.65 9.44
C CYS A 11 5.74 -5.12 9.44
N ILE A 12 5.34 -5.74 8.33
CA ILE A 12 4.11 -6.52 8.25
C ILE A 12 4.41 -8.00 8.54
N GLU A 13 3.67 -8.58 9.48
CA GLU A 13 3.75 -9.98 9.87
C GLU A 13 2.68 -10.80 9.15
N CYS A 14 3.13 -11.83 8.41
CA CYS A 14 2.25 -12.75 7.71
C CYS A 14 1.41 -13.57 8.69
N PRO A 15 0.06 -13.61 8.56
CA PRO A 15 -0.79 -14.34 9.50
C PRO A 15 -0.66 -15.87 9.41
N PHE A 16 0.00 -16.40 8.37
CA PHE A 16 0.14 -17.84 8.21
C PHE A 16 1.39 -18.38 8.92
N HIS A 17 2.55 -17.77 8.66
CA HIS A 17 3.84 -18.28 9.13
C HIS A 17 4.59 -17.28 10.00
N GLN A 18 4.02 -16.11 10.28
CA GLN A 18 4.60 -15.06 11.12
C GLN A 18 5.95 -14.52 10.59
N TRP A 19 6.22 -14.70 9.30
CA TRP A 19 7.36 -14.03 8.65
C TRP A 19 7.08 -12.53 8.63
N GLN A 20 8.11 -11.75 8.96
CA GLN A 20 8.01 -10.30 9.01
C GLN A 20 8.73 -9.71 7.80
N PHE A 21 8.04 -8.80 7.10
CA PHE A 21 8.55 -8.11 5.93
C PHE A 21 8.60 -6.60 6.20
N SER A 22 9.75 -6.00 5.95
CA SER A 22 10.02 -4.56 6.07
C SER A 22 9.06 -3.76 5.19
N GLY A 23 8.40 -2.75 5.76
CA GLY A 23 7.55 -1.83 4.98
C GLY A 23 8.35 -0.93 4.03
N HIS A 24 9.62 -0.66 4.33
CA HIS A 24 10.48 0.22 3.54
C HIS A 24 10.91 -0.40 2.21
N ASP A 25 11.25 -1.69 2.19
CA ASP A 25 11.86 -2.34 1.03
C ASP A 25 11.34 -3.75 0.75
N GLY A 26 10.41 -4.25 1.55
CA GLY A 26 9.83 -5.59 1.41
C GLY A 26 10.76 -6.74 1.82
N LYS A 27 11.96 -6.49 2.37
CA LYS A 27 12.85 -7.58 2.83
C LYS A 27 12.17 -8.38 3.92
N CYS A 28 12.31 -9.71 3.87
CA CYS A 28 12.06 -10.52 5.04
C CYS A 28 13.13 -10.21 6.07
N VAL A 29 12.73 -9.81 7.27
CA VAL A 29 13.65 -9.46 8.37
C VAL A 29 13.65 -10.49 9.49
N ASN A 30 12.59 -11.31 9.58
CA ASN A 30 12.45 -12.29 10.63
C ASN A 30 11.65 -13.51 10.17
N ILE A 31 12.16 -14.70 10.52
CA ILE A 31 11.47 -15.99 10.39
C ILE A 31 11.50 -16.60 11.80
N PRO A 32 10.39 -16.56 12.56
CA PRO A 32 10.42 -16.83 14.01
C PRO A 32 10.96 -18.19 14.43
N TYR A 33 10.91 -19.16 13.52
CA TYR A 33 11.32 -20.55 13.74
C TYR A 33 12.59 -20.94 12.97
N SER A 34 13.34 -19.96 12.43
CA SER A 34 14.61 -20.18 11.75
C SER A 34 15.69 -19.28 12.34
N GLY A 35 16.89 -19.82 12.55
CA GLY A 35 18.06 -19.02 12.95
C GLY A 35 18.64 -18.17 11.82
N LYS A 36 18.12 -18.27 10.59
CA LYS A 36 18.59 -17.52 9.42
C LYS A 36 17.43 -17.10 8.53
N VAL A 37 17.50 -15.87 8.03
CA VAL A 37 16.65 -15.35 6.96
C VAL A 37 17.46 -15.36 5.65
N PRO A 38 16.95 -15.93 4.55
CA PRO A 38 17.64 -15.87 3.25
C PRO A 38 17.71 -14.43 2.72
N ASP A 39 18.89 -13.99 2.24
CA ASP A 39 19.11 -12.60 1.79
C ASP A 39 18.22 -12.18 0.59
N MET A 40 17.80 -13.16 -0.21
CA MET A 40 16.92 -12.95 -1.36
C MET A 40 15.42 -12.90 -1.00
N ALA A 41 15.05 -13.26 0.24
CA ALA A 41 13.65 -13.30 0.63
C ALA A 41 13.07 -11.88 0.72
N ARG A 42 12.28 -11.50 -0.28
CA ARG A 42 11.68 -10.17 -0.40
C ARG A 42 10.31 -10.27 -1.07
N VAL A 43 9.36 -9.45 -0.62
CA VAL A 43 8.08 -9.24 -1.32
C VAL A 43 8.14 -7.98 -2.18
N LYS A 44 7.29 -7.93 -3.20
CA LYS A 44 7.10 -6.69 -3.97
C LYS A 44 6.67 -5.57 -3.02
N HIS A 45 7.37 -4.45 -3.09
CA HIS A 45 6.97 -3.19 -2.44
C HIS A 45 6.71 -2.14 -3.52
N TRP A 46 6.09 -1.04 -3.13
CA TRP A 46 5.78 0.08 -4.00
C TRP A 46 6.24 1.35 -3.29
N ASP A 47 6.83 2.29 -4.05
CA ASP A 47 7.06 3.62 -3.53
C ASP A 47 5.72 4.25 -3.17
N SER A 48 5.67 4.85 -1.99
CA SER A 48 4.48 5.48 -1.47
C SER A 48 4.82 6.82 -0.85
N MET A 49 3.84 7.71 -0.83
CA MET A 49 3.98 8.99 -0.17
C MET A 49 2.65 9.46 0.40
N GLU A 50 2.75 10.23 1.47
CA GLU A 50 1.63 10.90 2.10
C GLU A 50 1.67 12.38 1.75
N VAL A 51 0.62 12.85 1.09
CA VAL A 51 0.46 14.27 0.73
C VAL A 51 -1.02 14.60 0.66
N ASN A 52 -1.39 15.80 1.10
CA ASN A 52 -2.78 16.28 1.07
C ASN A 52 -3.78 15.39 1.83
N ASP A 53 -3.37 14.76 2.95
CA ASP A 53 -4.16 13.78 3.73
C ASP A 53 -4.52 12.49 2.98
N PHE A 54 -3.80 12.17 1.90
CA PHE A 54 -3.94 10.92 1.15
C PHE A 54 -2.64 10.15 1.10
N VAL A 55 -2.78 8.82 1.04
CA VAL A 55 -1.67 7.90 0.73
C VAL A 55 -1.71 7.59 -0.77
N PHE A 56 -0.61 7.86 -1.45
CA PHE A 56 -0.40 7.52 -2.86
C PHE A 56 0.60 6.39 -2.99
N ILE A 57 0.43 5.57 -4.03
CA ILE A 57 1.40 4.57 -4.48
C ILE A 57 1.86 4.92 -5.89
N TRP A 58 3.14 4.75 -6.18
CA TRP A 58 3.67 4.86 -7.54
C TRP A 58 3.54 3.53 -8.25
N TYR A 59 2.98 3.56 -9.47
CA TYR A 59 2.91 2.40 -10.35
C TYR A 59 3.54 2.76 -11.69
N HIS A 60 4.54 1.99 -12.10
CA HIS A 60 5.05 1.97 -13.46
C HIS A 60 5.06 0.54 -13.99
N ALA A 61 4.65 0.34 -15.24
CA ALA A 61 4.59 -1.00 -15.85
C ALA A 61 5.98 -1.66 -15.90
N GLU A 62 7.02 -0.86 -16.14
CA GLU A 62 8.42 -1.29 -16.20
C GLU A 62 9.16 -1.12 -14.86
N HIS A 63 8.45 -0.85 -13.75
CA HIS A 63 9.05 -0.65 -12.43
C HIS A 63 10.08 0.49 -12.35
N GLU A 64 9.88 1.57 -13.12
CA GLU A 64 10.71 2.76 -13.02
C GLU A 64 10.39 3.56 -11.76
N GLU A 65 11.40 4.28 -11.27
CA GLU A 65 11.31 5.20 -10.13
C GLU A 65 10.27 6.31 -10.37
N PRO A 66 9.70 6.90 -9.30
CA PRO A 66 8.78 8.02 -9.41
C PRO A 66 9.37 9.21 -10.19
N SER A 67 8.79 9.49 -11.36
CA SER A 67 9.17 10.65 -12.18
C SER A 67 8.28 11.88 -11.94
N TRP A 68 7.20 11.70 -11.19
CA TRP A 68 6.25 12.75 -10.82
C TRP A 68 5.71 12.51 -9.42
N SER A 69 5.36 13.58 -8.71
CA SER A 69 4.70 13.52 -7.41
C SER A 69 3.59 14.58 -7.29
N PRO A 70 2.51 14.31 -6.53
CA PRO A 70 1.48 15.32 -6.26
C PRO A 70 2.05 16.47 -5.42
N GLU A 71 1.69 17.70 -5.79
CA GLU A 71 2.12 18.88 -5.04
C GLU A 71 1.31 19.07 -3.75
N PRO A 72 1.95 19.49 -2.63
CA PRO A 72 1.24 19.86 -1.42
C PRO A 72 0.35 21.08 -1.65
N MET A 73 -0.90 21.01 -1.18
CA MET A 73 -1.82 22.14 -1.19
C MET A 73 -1.75 22.91 0.12
N GLU A 74 -1.48 24.20 0.05
CA GLU A 74 -1.31 25.08 1.22
C GLU A 74 -2.49 25.02 2.18
N LYS A 75 -3.72 24.99 1.67
CA LYS A 75 -4.93 24.95 2.50
C LYS A 75 -5.07 23.66 3.30
N ILE A 76 -4.60 22.52 2.78
CA ILE A 76 -4.62 21.25 3.51
C ILE A 76 -3.45 21.20 4.49
N THR A 77 -2.25 21.53 4.03
CA THR A 77 -1.04 21.51 4.87
C THR A 77 -1.10 22.50 6.04
N SER A 78 -1.77 23.65 5.88
CA SER A 78 -2.06 24.59 6.98
C SER A 78 -3.18 24.15 7.92
N GLY A 79 -3.91 23.07 7.59
CA GLY A 79 -5.09 22.62 8.33
C GLY A 79 -6.32 23.50 8.15
N ALA A 80 -6.28 24.51 7.27
CA ALA A 80 -7.45 25.31 6.94
C ALA A 80 -8.57 24.44 6.33
N TRP A 81 -8.18 23.46 5.53
CA TRP A 81 -9.03 22.43 4.94
C TRP A 81 -8.60 21.06 5.48
N TRP A 82 -9.57 20.18 5.69
CA TRP A 82 -9.34 18.81 6.11
C TRP A 82 -10.31 17.87 5.41
N TYR A 83 -9.88 16.63 5.27
CA TYR A 83 -10.67 15.58 4.69
C TYR A 83 -11.91 15.25 5.56
N ARG A 84 -13.09 15.13 4.94
CA ARG A 84 -14.35 14.81 5.65
C ARG A 84 -15.03 13.53 5.18
N ILE A 85 -15.16 13.31 3.87
CA ILE A 85 -15.99 12.22 3.32
C ILE A 85 -15.27 11.60 2.12
N ARG A 86 -15.32 10.26 2.04
CA ARG A 86 -15.04 9.49 0.82
C ARG A 86 -16.34 9.09 0.16
N VAL A 87 -16.40 9.24 -1.16
CA VAL A 87 -17.36 8.50 -1.97
C VAL A 87 -16.56 7.66 -2.95
N SER A 88 -16.73 6.34 -2.90
CA SER A 88 -16.07 5.39 -3.80
C SER A 88 -17.10 4.65 -4.63
N HIS A 89 -16.84 4.55 -5.93
CA HIS A 89 -17.65 3.77 -6.86
C HIS A 89 -16.78 2.72 -7.53
N GLN A 90 -17.32 1.51 -7.71
CA GLN A 90 -16.66 0.48 -8.49
C GLN A 90 -17.46 0.27 -9.78
N LEU A 91 -16.78 0.48 -10.91
CA LEU A 91 -17.35 0.29 -12.24
C LEU A 91 -16.73 -0.96 -12.85
N SER A 92 -17.57 -1.83 -13.40
CA SER A 92 -17.13 -2.98 -14.19
C SER A 92 -17.42 -2.73 -15.66
N TYR A 93 -16.45 -3.04 -16.52
CA TYR A 93 -16.58 -2.88 -17.96
C TYR A 93 -16.27 -4.21 -18.67
N THR A 94 -17.25 -4.75 -19.39
CA THR A 94 -17.09 -5.95 -20.20
C THR A 94 -17.71 -5.74 -21.59
N GLY A 95 -16.90 -5.87 -22.65
CA GLY A 95 -17.33 -5.57 -24.01
C GLY A 95 -17.58 -4.08 -24.21
N ASN A 96 -18.84 -3.69 -24.47
CA ASN A 96 -19.31 -2.29 -24.61
C ASN A 96 -20.33 -1.90 -23.52
N LYS A 97 -20.35 -2.60 -22.38
CA LYS A 97 -21.31 -2.36 -21.31
C LYS A 97 -20.59 -2.00 -20.02
N ILE A 98 -20.95 -0.84 -19.45
CA ILE A 98 -20.56 -0.43 -18.11
C ILE A 98 -21.67 -0.86 -17.15
N THR A 99 -21.33 -1.56 -16.08
CA THR A 99 -22.23 -1.82 -14.95
C THR A 99 -21.63 -1.22 -13.68
N SER A 100 -22.45 -0.47 -12.94
CA SER A 100 -22.11 0.00 -11.59
C SER A 100 -22.80 -0.90 -10.57
N GLY A 101 -22.03 -1.56 -9.71
CA GLY A 101 -22.55 -2.23 -8.52
C GLY A 101 -22.37 -1.31 -7.32
N ALA A 102 -23.46 -0.98 -6.63
CA ALA A 102 -23.38 -0.36 -5.32
C ALA A 102 -23.31 -1.47 -4.27
N TRP A 103 -22.23 -1.53 -3.52
CA TRP A 103 -22.11 -2.38 -2.34
C TRP A 103 -22.34 -1.49 -1.12
N TRP A 104 -23.55 -1.54 -0.57
CA TRP A 104 -23.80 -1.18 0.82
C TRP A 104 -24.21 -2.44 1.57
#